data_AF-A0A1Q3QV18-F1
#
_entry.id   AF-A0A1Q3QV18-F1
#
_cell.length_a   1.000
_cell.length_b   1.000
_cell.length_c   1.000
_cell.angle_alpha   90.00
_cell.angle_beta   90.00
_cell.angle_gamma   90.00
#
_symmetry.space_group_name_H-M   'P 1'
#
loop_
_entity.id
_entity.type
_entity.pdbx_description
1 polymer ?
#
loop_
_entity_poly.entity_id
_entity_poly.type
_entity_poly.pdbx_seq_one_letter_code
_entity_poly.pdbx_strand_id
1 'polypeptide(L)'
;MPRFQTTDPGYRNKHGQIVISRTGFPSESFSGQTIYHLRCGYCGHDYGCNGSDIHKRRCPRHQDGARGEPLRDPAPNLFSPEVV
;
A
#
# COMPACT_ATOMS: atom_id res chain seq x y z
N MET A 1 15.39 18.16 0.39
CA MET A 1 14.15 17.35 0.20
C MET A 1 13.90 16.56 1.47
N PRO A 2 12.71 16.59 2.07
CA PRO A 2 12.40 15.76 3.23
C PRO A 2 12.58 14.28 2.86
N ARG A 3 13.18 13.51 3.76
CA ARG A 3 13.43 12.08 3.57
C ARG A 3 12.24 11.31 4.16
N PHE A 4 11.31 10.89 3.30
CA PHE A 4 10.17 10.07 3.73
C PHE A 4 10.63 8.67 4.17
N GLN A 5 10.04 8.14 5.25
CA GLN A 5 10.19 6.74 5.56
C GLN A 5 9.49 5.91 4.47
N THR A 6 9.93 4.67 4.28
CA THR A 6 9.45 3.81 3.18
C THR A 6 7.96 3.46 3.30
N THR A 7 7.35 3.72 4.46
CA THR A 7 5.95 3.47 4.77
C THR A 7 5.10 4.74 4.82
N ASP A 8 5.70 5.92 4.70
CA ASP A 8 4.96 7.18 4.77
C ASP A 8 4.19 7.41 3.47
N PRO A 9 2.92 7.86 3.52
CA PRO A 9 2.18 8.29 2.33
C PRO A 9 2.97 9.29 1.50
N GLY A 10 2.98 9.09 0.18
CA GLY A 10 3.78 9.88 -0.76
C GLY A 10 5.20 9.34 -0.99
N TYR A 11 5.70 8.39 -0.18
CA TYR A 11 6.95 7.70 -0.51
C TYR A 11 6.82 6.98 -1.85
N ARG A 12 7.77 7.27 -2.76
CA ARG A 12 7.90 6.61 -4.05
C ARG A 12 9.21 5.85 -4.12
N ASN A 13 9.15 4.56 -4.39
CA ASN A 13 10.35 3.74 -4.55
C ASN A 13 10.98 3.92 -5.97
N LYS A 14 12.16 3.32 -6.18
CA LYS A 14 12.89 3.40 -7.47
C LYS A 14 12.16 2.77 -8.66
N HIS A 15 11.19 1.89 -8.40
CA HIS A 15 10.41 1.18 -9.41
C HIS A 15 9.07 1.87 -9.72
N GLY A 16 8.80 3.02 -9.09
CA GLY A 16 7.65 3.87 -9.38
C GLY A 16 6.40 3.58 -8.55
N GLN A 17 6.51 2.83 -7.46
CA GLN A 17 5.37 2.52 -6.61
C GLN A 17 5.26 3.55 -5.49
N ILE A 18 4.04 4.02 -5.27
CA ILE A 18 3.73 5.12 -4.38
C ILE A 18 2.90 4.59 -3.23
N VAL A 19 3.28 4.89 -2.00
CA VAL A 19 2.46 4.62 -0.82
C VAL A 19 1.31 5.62 -0.78
N ILE A 20 0.08 5.13 -0.79
CA ILE A 20 -1.14 5.94 -0.72
C ILE A 20 -1.58 6.11 0.73
N SER A 21 -1.64 5.02 1.49
CA SER A 21 -2.07 5.03 2.88
C SER A 21 -1.60 3.78 3.63
N ARG A 22 -1.61 3.87 4.96
CA ARG A 22 -1.56 2.70 5.84
C ARG A 22 -2.99 2.16 5.99
N THR A 23 -3.20 0.87 5.76
CA THR A 23 -4.56 0.30 5.80
C THR A 23 -5.04 -0.06 7.20
N GLY A 24 -4.11 -0.28 8.13
CA GLY A 24 -4.41 -0.78 9.48
C GLY A 24 -4.65 -2.30 9.56
N PHE A 25 -4.82 -2.98 8.43
CA PHE A 25 -5.01 -4.43 8.41
C PHE A 25 -3.69 -5.19 8.57
N PRO A 26 -3.70 -6.34 9.27
CA PRO A 26 -2.54 -7.21 9.37
C PRO A 26 -2.20 -7.79 8.00
N SER A 27 -0.92 -7.96 7.72
CA SER A 27 -0.41 -8.66 6.54
C SER A 27 -0.72 -10.15 6.64
N GLU A 28 -1.25 -10.71 5.55
CA GLU A 28 -1.48 -12.14 5.37
C GLU A 28 -0.18 -12.89 5.05
N SER A 29 0.78 -12.20 4.42
CA SER A 29 2.04 -12.80 3.98
C SER A 29 3.17 -12.70 5.00
N PHE A 30 3.09 -11.76 5.95
CA PHE A 30 4.16 -11.52 6.91
C PHE A 30 3.61 -11.15 8.30
N SER A 31 3.68 -12.11 9.22
CA SER A 31 3.16 -11.95 10.58
C SER A 31 3.76 -10.74 11.31
N GLY A 32 2.91 -10.01 12.03
CA GLY A 32 3.31 -8.81 12.79
C GLY A 32 3.49 -7.55 11.94
N GLN A 33 3.26 -7.59 10.63
CA GLN A 33 3.29 -6.41 9.76
C GLN A 33 1.88 -5.92 9.41
N THR A 34 1.79 -4.65 9.00
CA THR A 34 0.57 -4.02 8.48
C THR A 34 0.63 -3.95 6.95
N ILE A 35 -0.51 -4.09 6.28
CA ILE A 35 -0.65 -3.83 4.84
C ILE A 35 -0.68 -2.33 4.58
N TYR A 36 0.06 -1.90 3.57
CA TYR A 36 0.03 -0.55 3.01
C TYR A 36 -0.59 -0.58 1.62
N HIS A 37 -1.40 0.42 1.31
CA HIS A 37 -1.96 0.61 -0.02
C HIS A 37 -0.91 1.25 -0.90
N LEU A 38 -0.47 0.52 -1.93
CA LEU A 38 0.41 1.04 -2.97
C LEU A 38 -0.37 1.27 -4.27
N ARG A 39 0.00 2.31 -4.99
CA ARG A 39 -0.40 2.56 -6.38
C ARG A 39 0.83 2.55 -7.27
N CYS A 40 0.75 1.86 -8.40
CA CYS A 40 1.78 1.98 -9.43
C CYS A 40 1.67 3.34 -10.13
N GLY A 41 2.74 4.14 -10.10
CA GLY A 41 2.79 5.44 -10.79
C GLY A 41 2.85 5.36 -12.32
N TYR A 42 2.95 4.17 -12.92
CA TYR A 42 2.98 3.99 -14.37
C TYR A 42 1.65 3.51 -14.95
N CYS A 43 0.98 2.54 -14.31
CA CYS A 43 -0.27 1.96 -14.81
C CYS A 43 -1.49 2.22 -13.92
N GLY A 44 -1.31 2.87 -12.77
CA GLY A 44 -2.39 3.15 -11.82
C GLY A 44 -2.89 1.95 -11.01
N HIS A 45 -2.32 0.75 -11.19
CA HIS A 45 -2.78 -0.44 -10.45
C HIS A 45 -2.56 -0.31 -8.94
N ASP A 46 -3.65 -0.48 -8.19
CA ASP A 46 -3.69 -0.49 -6.73
C ASP A 46 -3.54 -1.91 -6.16
N TYR A 47 -2.75 -2.04 -5.10
CA TYR A 47 -2.53 -3.31 -4.42
C TYR A 47 -1.90 -3.14 -3.03
N GLY A 48 -2.01 -4.16 -2.17
CA GLY A 48 -1.43 -4.19 -0.84
C GLY A 48 0.03 -4.67 -0.82
N CYS A 49 0.81 -4.14 0.12
CA CYS A 49 2.18 -4.60 0.42
C CYS A 49 2.50 -4.46 1.91
N ASN A 50 3.21 -5.42 2.50
CA ASN A 50 3.77 -5.25 3.84
C ASN A 50 4.88 -4.17 3.84
N GLY A 51 5.13 -3.56 5.00
CA GLY A 51 6.09 -2.44 5.15
C GLY A 51 7.54 -2.79 4.79
N SER A 52 7.98 -4.01 5.11
CA SER A 52 9.35 -4.49 4.85
C SER A 52 9.69 -4.55 3.36
N ASP A 53 8.70 -4.72 2.48
CA ASP A 53 8.94 -4.91 1.05
C ASP A 53 8.79 -3.64 0.20
N ILE A 54 8.22 -2.55 0.73
CA ILE A 54 7.83 -1.36 -0.06
C ILE A 54 9.00 -0.79 -0.87
N HIS A 55 10.18 -0.66 -0.25
CA HIS A 55 11.36 -0.02 -0.85
C HIS A 55 11.89 -0.72 -2.11
N LYS A 56 11.65 -2.03 -2.24
CA LYS A 56 12.07 -2.87 -3.39
C LYS A 56 10.90 -3.34 -4.25
N ARG A 57 9.67 -2.94 -3.92
CA ARG A 57 8.46 -3.46 -4.56
C ARG A 57 8.43 -3.13 -6.05
N ARG A 58 8.00 -4.08 -6.88
CA ARG A 58 7.69 -3.89 -8.30
C ARG A 58 6.20 -4.04 -8.55
N CYS A 59 5.68 -3.42 -9.60
CA CYS A 59 4.28 -3.52 -10.01
C CYS A 59 3.91 -4.96 -10.41
N PRO A 60 2.86 -5.55 -9.80
CA PRO A 60 2.40 -6.89 -10.17
C PRO A 60 1.83 -6.99 -11.60
N ARG A 61 1.41 -5.87 -12.19
CA ARG A 61 0.70 -5.86 -13.49
C ARG A 61 1.62 -5.92 -14.69
N HIS A 62 2.80 -5.30 -14.63
CA HIS A 62 3.65 -5.11 -15.83
C HIS A 62 5.16 -4.97 -15.52
N GLN A 63 5.59 -5.26 -14.30
CA GLN A 63 7.02 -5.26 -13.91
C GLN A 63 7.45 -6.59 -13.29
N ASP A 64 6.66 -7.65 -13.52
CA ASP A 64 6.86 -8.99 -12.95
C ASP A 64 7.02 -8.97 -11.42
N GLY A 65 6.28 -8.07 -10.76
CA GLY A 65 6.20 -8.01 -9.31
C GLY A 65 5.37 -9.17 -8.76
N ALA A 66 5.68 -9.60 -7.53
CA ALA A 66 4.84 -10.57 -6.82
C ALA A 66 3.38 -10.08 -6.74
N ARG A 67 2.40 -10.97 -6.62
CA ARG A 67 0.99 -10.60 -6.38
C ARG A 67 0.88 -9.70 -5.15
N GLY A 68 0.04 -8.67 -5.20
CA GLY A 68 -0.21 -7.81 -4.05
C GLY A 68 -1.15 -8.46 -3.05
N GLU A 69 -1.07 -8.01 -1.80
CA GLU A 69 -2.04 -8.38 -0.77
C GLU A 69 -3.39 -7.70 -1.05
N PRO A 70 -4.52 -8.32 -0.63
CA PRO A 70 -5.83 -7.74 -0.84
C PRO A 70 -5.92 -6.40 -0.10
N LEU A 71 -6.35 -5.36 -0.82
CA LEU A 71 -6.81 -4.13 -0.21
C LEU A 71 -8.22 -4.42 0.31
N ARG A 72 -8.36 -4.42 1.62
CA ARG A 72 -9.65 -4.54 2.30
C ARG A 72 -10.13 -3.12 2.56
N ASP A 73 -11.41 -2.87 2.33
CA ASP A 73 -12.01 -1.65 2.84
C ASP A 73 -11.95 -1.70 4.36
N PRO A 74 -11.55 -0.60 5.04
CA PRO A 74 -11.77 -0.50 6.48
C PRO A 74 -13.24 -0.82 6.75
N ALA A 75 -13.51 -1.61 7.80
CA ALA A 75 -14.88 -1.80 8.23
C ALA A 75 -15.52 -0.41 8.34
N PRO A 76 -16.68 -0.15 7.71
CA PRO A 76 -17.33 1.15 7.81
C PRO A 76 -17.39 1.48 9.29
N ASN A 77 -16.74 2.57 9.68
CA ASN A 77 -16.67 2.97 11.07
C ASN A 77 -18.10 2.95 11.62
N LEU A 78 -18.30 2.35 12.80
CA LEU A 78 -19.55 2.42 13.59
C LEU A 78 -20.03 3.87 13.87
N PHE A 79 -19.27 4.87 13.40
CA PHE A 79 -19.51 6.31 13.51
C PHE A 79 -19.26 7.02 12.17
N SER A 80 -19.80 6.51 11.06
CA SER A 80 -19.95 7.35 9.88
C SER A 80 -21.13 8.30 10.15
N PRO A 81 -20.95 9.64 10.25
CA PRO A 81 -22.09 10.52 10.16
C PRO A 81 -22.60 10.39 8.73
N GLU A 82 -23.80 9.86 8.59
CA GLU A 82 -24.48 9.83 7.31
C GLU A 82 -24.51 11.23 6.71
N VAL A 83 -24.33 11.24 5.40
CA VAL A 83 -24.53 12.37 4.50
C VAL A 83 -25.86 13.05 4.85
N VAL A 84 -25.79 14.33 5.25
CA VAL A 84 -26.93 15.25 5.26
C VAL A 84 -27.07 15.93 3.91
#